data_AF-A0A9X3WVT5-F1
#
_entry.id   AF-A0A9X3WVT5-F1
#
_cell.length_a   1.000
_cell.length_b   1.000
_cell.length_c   1.000
_cell.angle_alpha   90.00
_cell.angle_beta   90.00
_cell.angle_gamma   90.00
#
_symmetry.space_group_name_H-M   'P 1'
#
loop_
_entity.id
_entity.type
_entity.pdbx_description
1 polymer ?
#
loop_
_entity_poly.entity_id
_entity_poly.type
_entity_poly.pdbx_seq_one_letter_code
_entity_poly.pdbx_strand_id
1 'polypeptide(L)'
;MSRLVLGINSAHGDASAALIGEGGILAAIAEERINRKKHCAGFPRLAVAEVLRLAGATPGDVTDIAVARDPRANVASKVAFIASRPFTGVPSAVKRLAVHREVATSGGLVAEALGVPEASIRAKFHRVEHHLAHAASAFYWSPFDRATAITCDGAGDFATSLVGLCQGNRIEILRKNLWPHSLGVFYTAICQFLGFDRFGEEYKVMGLSAYGVNRFAREMRRVVRWDPEQGIRLDLTWFRHHKTSEGMETVDGAEIQVPRLWSDAMASLFGPARRRGDPITDRERDVAASLQTRFEEVYLALVADAVERTGVRSVAMAGGSVLNSVGNGRMITEGWVDRAYFQPAASDDGTAVGAALWVKHGVHGEARTPEVRHAYWGTSFRDDEIEAALVNSGLPFRKLGRDELLGAAAQALSEGKIVGWFQGREEWGPRALGNRSILCHPGWPGMKATLNARIKNREPFRPFAPVVRLEKLSTCFRGDHEVPFMIIVYKVRPEWKDKLSAITHEDGTGRVQTVRRADNELYYDLLGVFEEKTGIPVLLNTSFNENEPIVHTPDEAIDCYRRTKMDALGIGLFWLEKPGGEG
;
A
#
# COMPACT_ATOMS: atom_id res chain seq x y z
N MET A 1 -1.78 -10.60 33.19
CA MET A 1 -0.87 -10.60 32.03
C MET A 1 -1.40 -9.57 31.05
N SER A 2 -0.53 -8.73 30.51
CA SER A 2 -0.89 -7.80 29.43
C SER A 2 -1.36 -8.61 28.22
N ARG A 3 -2.41 -8.14 27.52
CA ARG A 3 -2.92 -8.82 26.32
C ARG A 3 -1.92 -8.65 25.18
N LEU A 4 -1.70 -9.73 24.45
CA LEU A 4 -0.84 -9.77 23.27
C LEU A 4 -1.63 -10.37 22.11
N VAL A 5 -1.98 -9.53 21.14
CA VAL A 5 -2.89 -9.87 20.06
C VAL A 5 -2.12 -10.02 18.75
N LEU A 6 -2.12 -11.23 18.18
CA LEU A 6 -1.55 -11.53 16.87
C LEU A 6 -2.63 -11.34 15.79
N GLY A 7 -2.43 -10.36 14.92
CA GLY A 7 -3.25 -10.11 13.74
C GLY A 7 -2.71 -10.81 12.51
N ILE A 8 -3.59 -11.42 11.72
CA ILE A 8 -3.22 -12.20 10.53
C ILE A 8 -4.13 -11.84 9.36
N ASN A 9 -3.53 -11.49 8.22
CA ASN A 9 -4.18 -11.52 6.92
C ASN A 9 -3.78 -12.81 6.19
N SER A 10 -4.76 -13.60 5.75
CA SER A 10 -4.50 -14.88 5.08
C SER A 10 -5.55 -15.21 4.03
N ALA A 11 -5.16 -16.05 3.06
CA ALA A 11 -6.02 -16.60 2.01
C ALA A 11 -6.57 -15.60 0.97
N HIS A 12 -6.06 -14.36 0.96
CA HIS A 12 -6.05 -13.45 -0.19
C HIS A 12 -4.60 -13.03 -0.48
N GLY A 13 -4.38 -12.21 -1.51
CA GLY A 13 -3.10 -11.55 -1.69
C GLY A 13 -2.71 -10.66 -0.52
N ASP A 14 -1.42 -10.35 -0.48
CA ASP A 14 -0.81 -9.50 0.53
C ASP A 14 -0.87 -10.13 1.94
N ALA A 15 -0.56 -11.43 2.04
CA ALA A 15 -0.46 -12.15 3.31
C ALA A 15 0.50 -11.43 4.27
N SER A 16 0.10 -11.28 5.53
CA SER A 16 0.83 -10.46 6.49
C SER A 16 0.49 -10.75 7.95
N ALA A 17 1.36 -10.29 8.86
CA ALA A 17 1.16 -10.42 10.29
C ALA A 17 1.48 -9.10 11.03
N ALA A 18 0.80 -8.90 12.16
CA ALA A 18 1.06 -7.80 13.07
C ALA A 18 0.88 -8.24 14.53
N LEU A 19 1.67 -7.68 15.45
CA LEU A 19 1.57 -7.97 16.86
C LEU A 19 1.30 -6.69 17.66
N ILE A 20 0.22 -6.70 18.45
CA ILE A 20 -0.24 -5.57 19.25
C ILE A 20 -0.14 -5.93 20.73
N GLY A 21 0.56 -5.09 21.51
CA GLY A 21 0.69 -5.22 22.96
C GLY A 21 -0.14 -4.19 23.72
N GLU A 22 0.24 -3.91 24.96
CA GLU A 22 -0.45 -2.94 25.83
C GLU A 22 -0.42 -1.52 25.24
N GLY A 23 0.76 -1.04 24.86
CA GLY A 23 0.99 0.32 24.35
C GLY A 23 0.69 0.55 22.87
N GLY A 24 0.26 -0.49 22.12
CA GLY A 24 0.01 -0.40 20.68
C GLY A 24 0.77 -1.44 19.87
N ILE A 25 1.05 -1.09 18.61
CA ILE A 25 1.78 -1.96 17.68
C ILE A 25 3.23 -2.17 18.14
N LEU A 26 3.67 -3.42 18.12
CA LEU A 26 5.06 -3.82 18.40
C LEU A 26 5.81 -4.11 17.10
N ALA A 27 5.17 -4.85 16.19
CA ALA A 27 5.72 -5.18 14.89
C ALA A 27 4.61 -5.43 13.86
N ALA A 28 4.90 -5.17 12.59
CA ALA A 28 4.07 -5.57 11.45
C ALA A 28 4.95 -5.74 10.21
N ILE A 29 4.74 -6.82 9.48
CA ILE A 29 5.52 -7.13 8.27
C ILE A 29 4.70 -7.98 7.29
N ALA A 30 4.93 -7.76 6.00
CA ALA A 30 4.25 -8.46 4.93
C ALA A 30 5.10 -9.67 4.55
N GLU A 31 4.45 -10.80 4.29
CA GLU A 31 5.13 -12.06 3.97
C GLU A 31 6.03 -11.89 2.72
N GLU A 32 5.61 -11.05 1.76
CA GLU A 32 6.37 -10.77 0.52
C GLU A 32 7.75 -10.15 0.77
N ARG A 33 7.94 -9.44 1.89
CA ARG A 33 9.24 -8.86 2.25
C ARG A 33 10.26 -9.97 2.52
N ILE A 34 9.82 -11.05 3.16
CA ILE A 34 10.70 -12.13 3.63
C ILE A 34 10.81 -13.24 2.58
N ASN A 35 9.71 -13.68 1.97
CA ASN A 35 9.74 -14.77 0.98
C ASN A 35 10.12 -14.31 -0.43
N ARG A 36 10.22 -12.99 -0.66
CA ARG A 36 10.58 -12.34 -1.93
C ARG A 36 9.59 -12.56 -3.08
N LYS A 37 8.37 -13.00 -2.77
CA LYS A 37 7.28 -13.25 -3.72
C LYS A 37 6.22 -12.17 -3.59
N LYS A 38 6.15 -11.27 -4.59
CA LYS A 38 5.21 -10.15 -4.61
C LYS A 38 3.77 -10.63 -4.46
N HIS A 39 3.00 -9.93 -3.63
CA HIS A 39 1.57 -10.20 -3.42
C HIS A 39 1.29 -11.65 -3.03
N CYS A 40 2.20 -12.32 -2.31
CA CYS A 40 2.01 -13.72 -1.97
C CYS A 40 0.72 -13.92 -1.17
N ALA A 41 -0.03 -14.95 -1.53
CA ALA A 41 -1.20 -15.40 -0.79
C ALA A 41 -0.84 -16.58 0.13
N GLY A 42 -1.82 -17.00 0.93
CA GLY A 42 -1.70 -18.14 1.82
C GLY A 42 -1.55 -17.72 3.28
N PHE A 43 -1.02 -18.62 4.10
CA PHE A 43 -0.77 -18.34 5.51
C PHE A 43 0.61 -17.67 5.68
N PRO A 44 0.70 -16.51 6.38
CA PRO A 44 1.93 -15.74 6.48
C PRO A 44 2.88 -16.29 7.56
N ARG A 45 3.52 -17.43 7.28
CA ARG A 45 4.34 -18.16 8.27
C ARG A 45 5.56 -17.35 8.69
N LEU A 46 6.27 -16.76 7.74
CA LEU A 46 7.51 -16.03 8.00
C LEU A 46 7.21 -14.71 8.73
N ALA A 47 6.16 -14.00 8.33
CA ALA A 47 5.76 -12.75 8.97
C ALA A 47 5.30 -12.99 10.42
N VAL A 48 4.55 -14.08 10.67
CA VAL A 48 4.14 -14.46 12.03
C VAL A 48 5.37 -14.75 12.92
N ALA A 49 6.34 -15.52 12.43
CA ALA A 49 7.57 -15.77 13.17
C ALA A 49 8.35 -14.47 13.43
N GLU A 50 8.43 -13.60 12.43
CA GLU A 50 9.20 -12.36 12.51
C GLU A 50 8.59 -11.34 13.46
N VAL A 51 7.26 -11.15 13.48
CA VAL A 51 6.64 -10.21 14.43
C VAL A 51 6.78 -10.65 15.89
N LEU A 52 6.79 -11.97 16.15
CA LEU A 52 7.07 -12.51 17.48
C LEU A 52 8.52 -12.29 17.88
N ARG A 53 9.46 -12.57 16.95
CA ARG A 53 10.89 -12.34 17.16
C ARG A 53 11.18 -10.87 17.47
N LEU A 54 10.63 -9.95 16.69
CA LEU A 54 10.80 -8.50 16.87
C LEU A 54 10.24 -8.00 18.21
N ALA A 55 9.20 -8.65 18.72
CA ALA A 55 8.61 -8.33 20.02
C ALA A 55 9.26 -9.06 21.20
N GLY A 56 10.21 -9.98 20.96
CA GLY A 56 10.77 -10.84 21.99
C GLY A 56 9.72 -11.76 22.64
N ALA A 57 8.65 -12.09 21.91
CA ALA A 57 7.53 -12.89 22.39
C ALA A 57 7.62 -14.34 21.88
N THR A 58 7.09 -15.27 22.66
CA THR A 58 6.92 -16.67 22.28
C THR A 58 5.47 -16.94 21.88
N PRO A 59 5.19 -18.04 21.15
CA PRO A 59 3.82 -18.45 20.85
C PRO A 59 2.91 -18.57 22.08
N GLY A 60 3.47 -18.94 23.24
CA GLY A 60 2.73 -19.08 24.49
C GLY A 60 2.32 -17.76 25.14
N ASP A 61 2.96 -16.64 24.74
CA ASP A 61 2.63 -15.31 25.25
C ASP A 61 1.43 -14.69 24.53
N VAL A 62 1.08 -15.20 23.34
CA VAL A 62 -0.05 -14.70 22.55
C VAL A 62 -1.37 -15.06 23.23
N THR A 63 -2.15 -14.05 23.61
CA THR A 63 -3.43 -14.24 24.29
C THR A 63 -4.60 -14.36 23.32
N ASP A 64 -4.48 -13.72 22.16
CA ASP A 64 -5.54 -13.65 21.16
C ASP A 64 -4.94 -13.70 19.74
N ILE A 65 -5.60 -14.43 18.83
CA ILE A 65 -5.27 -14.46 17.41
C ILE A 65 -6.48 -13.91 16.64
N ALA A 66 -6.28 -12.87 15.85
CA ALA A 66 -7.30 -12.17 15.08
C ALA A 66 -7.05 -12.35 13.60
N VAL A 67 -7.98 -13.01 12.89
CA VAL A 67 -7.91 -13.20 11.44
C VAL A 67 -8.87 -12.24 10.75
N ALA A 68 -8.38 -11.48 9.78
CA ALA A 68 -9.14 -10.49 9.00
C ALA A 68 -10.10 -11.13 7.97
N ARG A 69 -10.89 -12.11 8.40
CA ARG A 69 -11.90 -12.76 7.59
C ARG A 69 -13.01 -13.31 8.46
N ASP A 70 -14.26 -12.96 8.14
CA ASP A 70 -15.44 -13.60 8.70
C ASP A 70 -16.31 -14.28 7.62
N PRO A 71 -16.23 -15.62 7.49
CA PRO A 71 -17.10 -16.40 6.62
C PRO A 71 -18.60 -16.16 6.83
N ARG A 72 -19.00 -15.81 8.06
CA ARG A 72 -20.39 -15.60 8.48
C ARG A 72 -20.90 -14.18 8.22
N ALA A 73 -20.03 -13.25 7.85
CA ALA A 73 -20.45 -11.92 7.47
C ALA A 73 -21.32 -11.95 6.19
N ASN A 74 -22.32 -11.08 6.12
CA ASN A 74 -23.16 -10.84 4.95
C ASN A 74 -23.84 -12.11 4.35
N VAL A 75 -24.15 -13.12 5.19
CA VAL A 75 -24.70 -14.42 4.76
C VAL A 75 -26.01 -14.29 3.98
N ALA A 76 -26.95 -13.44 4.43
CA ALA A 76 -28.21 -13.24 3.72
C ALA A 76 -27.99 -12.77 2.27
N SER A 77 -27.07 -11.82 2.06
CA SER A 77 -26.71 -11.30 0.73
C SER A 77 -25.98 -12.33 -0.11
N LYS A 78 -25.09 -13.14 0.48
CA LYS A 78 -24.43 -14.27 -0.19
C LYS A 78 -25.48 -15.27 -0.71
N VAL A 79 -26.47 -15.64 0.12
CA VAL A 79 -27.55 -16.55 -0.25
C VAL A 79 -28.42 -15.97 -1.36
N ALA A 80 -28.86 -14.72 -1.23
CA ALA A 80 -29.64 -14.04 -2.26
C ALA A 80 -28.90 -13.98 -3.61
N PHE A 81 -27.59 -13.71 -3.58
CA PHE A 81 -26.76 -13.71 -4.78
C PHE A 81 -26.69 -15.08 -5.44
N ILE A 82 -26.47 -16.15 -4.67
CA ILE A 82 -26.46 -17.53 -5.17
C ILE A 82 -27.83 -17.89 -5.77
N ALA A 83 -28.92 -17.57 -5.07
CA ALA A 83 -30.28 -17.85 -5.53
C ALA A 83 -30.60 -17.13 -6.86
N SER A 84 -30.14 -15.90 -7.03
CA SER A 84 -30.31 -15.14 -8.27
C SER A 84 -29.48 -15.69 -9.44
N ARG A 85 -28.47 -16.53 -9.19
CA ARG A 85 -27.48 -17.02 -10.16
C ARG A 85 -27.02 -18.45 -9.85
N PRO A 86 -27.91 -19.46 -9.88
CA PRO A 86 -27.62 -20.79 -9.37
C PRO A 86 -26.48 -21.50 -10.12
N PHE A 87 -26.42 -21.34 -11.45
CA PHE A 87 -25.42 -22.00 -12.31
C PHE A 87 -23.96 -21.61 -12.01
N THR A 88 -23.73 -20.39 -11.49
CA THR A 88 -22.38 -19.88 -11.19
C THR A 88 -22.17 -19.72 -9.68
N GLY A 89 -23.23 -19.45 -8.93
CA GLY A 89 -23.23 -19.27 -7.48
C GLY A 89 -22.93 -20.54 -6.71
N VAL A 90 -23.47 -21.70 -7.14
CA VAL A 90 -23.25 -22.99 -6.45
C VAL A 90 -21.79 -23.46 -6.58
N PRO A 91 -21.17 -23.54 -7.78
CA PRO A 91 -19.75 -23.87 -7.89
C PRO A 91 -18.84 -22.92 -7.10
N SER A 92 -19.14 -21.62 -7.13
CA SER A 92 -18.41 -20.60 -6.36
C SER A 92 -18.53 -20.77 -4.85
N ALA A 93 -19.67 -21.27 -4.36
CA ALA A 93 -19.89 -21.56 -2.94
C ALA A 93 -19.09 -22.80 -2.50
N VAL A 94 -19.02 -23.83 -3.35
CA VAL A 94 -18.21 -25.04 -3.10
C VAL A 94 -16.72 -24.72 -3.04
N LYS A 95 -16.18 -23.95 -3.99
CA LYS A 95 -14.77 -23.52 -3.98
C LYS A 95 -14.44 -22.69 -2.72
N ARG A 96 -15.35 -21.79 -2.32
CA ARG A 96 -15.21 -21.01 -1.08
C ARG A 96 -15.23 -21.88 0.17
N LEU A 97 -16.04 -22.94 0.22
CA LEU A 97 -16.08 -23.87 1.34
C LEU A 97 -14.74 -24.60 1.57
N ALA A 98 -14.01 -24.92 0.50
CA ALA A 98 -12.67 -25.51 0.58
C ALA A 98 -11.66 -24.53 1.23
N VAL A 99 -11.62 -23.27 0.78
CA VAL A 99 -10.79 -22.22 1.40
C VAL A 99 -11.21 -21.96 2.85
N HIS A 100 -12.51 -22.07 3.16
CA HIS A 100 -13.00 -21.93 4.53
C HIS A 100 -12.52 -23.05 5.46
N ARG A 101 -12.29 -24.27 4.96
CA ARG A 101 -11.70 -25.35 5.78
C ARG A 101 -10.25 -25.05 6.16
N GLU A 102 -9.48 -24.49 5.23
CA GLU A 102 -8.09 -24.04 5.45
C GLU A 102 -8.02 -22.91 6.50
N VAL A 103 -8.92 -21.91 6.42
CA VAL A 103 -9.01 -20.82 7.43
C VAL A 103 -9.70 -21.28 8.73
N ALA A 104 -10.47 -22.38 8.72
CA ALA A 104 -11.08 -22.90 9.95
C ALA A 104 -10.08 -23.64 10.85
N THR A 105 -8.96 -24.10 10.30
CA THR A 105 -7.87 -24.77 11.03
C THR A 105 -6.75 -23.82 11.43
N SER A 106 -7.01 -22.50 11.51
CA SER A 106 -5.96 -21.52 11.80
C SER A 106 -5.22 -21.74 13.11
N GLY A 107 -5.80 -22.42 14.12
CA GLY A 107 -5.06 -22.84 15.33
C GLY A 107 -3.90 -23.79 14.98
N GLY A 108 -4.19 -24.85 14.23
CA GLY A 108 -3.18 -25.77 13.69
C GLY A 108 -2.21 -25.12 12.70
N LEU A 109 -2.66 -24.20 11.84
CA LEU A 109 -1.76 -23.47 10.92
C LEU A 109 -0.84 -22.49 11.64
N VAL A 110 -1.34 -21.81 12.68
CA VAL A 110 -0.51 -20.96 13.56
C VAL A 110 0.47 -21.82 14.32
N ALA A 111 0.04 -22.96 14.88
CA ALA A 111 0.93 -23.89 15.57
C ALA A 111 2.03 -24.43 14.66
N GLU A 112 1.67 -24.86 13.44
CA GLU A 112 2.60 -25.33 12.41
C GLU A 112 3.57 -24.21 12.01
N ALA A 113 3.08 -23.00 11.74
CA ALA A 113 3.91 -21.85 11.37
C ALA A 113 4.91 -21.47 12.47
N LEU A 114 4.51 -21.67 13.73
CA LEU A 114 5.33 -21.38 14.90
C LEU A 114 6.20 -22.56 15.33
N GLY A 115 6.11 -23.71 14.65
CA GLY A 115 6.88 -24.91 14.98
C GLY A 115 6.55 -25.49 16.36
N VAL A 116 5.34 -25.25 16.86
CA VAL A 116 4.91 -25.68 18.20
C VAL A 116 3.75 -26.67 18.13
N PRO A 117 3.58 -27.55 19.13
CA PRO A 117 2.38 -28.38 19.21
C PRO A 117 1.12 -27.51 19.27
N GLU A 118 0.06 -27.89 18.57
CA GLU A 118 -1.22 -27.14 18.59
C GLU A 118 -1.76 -26.94 20.01
N ALA A 119 -1.55 -27.93 20.90
CA ALA A 119 -1.91 -27.85 22.31
C ALA A 119 -1.19 -26.73 23.09
N SER A 120 -0.10 -26.17 22.55
CA SER A 120 0.62 -25.04 23.16
C SER A 120 0.00 -23.68 22.84
N ILE A 121 -0.83 -23.60 21.79
CA ILE A 121 -1.56 -22.38 21.42
C ILE A 121 -2.79 -22.26 22.32
N ARG A 122 -2.68 -21.46 23.38
CA ARG A 122 -3.78 -21.16 24.31
C ARG A 122 -4.58 -19.90 23.93
N ALA A 123 -4.21 -19.26 22.82
CA ALA A 123 -4.78 -18.01 22.37
C ALA A 123 -6.26 -18.16 22.00
N LYS A 124 -7.07 -17.14 22.30
CA LYS A 124 -8.46 -17.06 21.85
C LYS A 124 -8.51 -16.65 20.38
N PHE A 125 -9.29 -17.37 19.59
CA PHE A 125 -9.39 -17.14 18.15
C PHE A 125 -10.55 -16.19 17.81
N HIS A 126 -10.27 -15.17 17.00
CA HIS A 126 -11.24 -14.16 16.58
C HIS A 126 -11.28 -14.05 15.07
N ARG A 127 -12.49 -13.94 14.53
CA ARG A 127 -12.74 -13.67 13.11
C ARG A 127 -13.28 -12.25 13.00
N VAL A 128 -12.59 -11.42 12.23
CA VAL A 128 -12.94 -10.02 12.04
C VAL A 128 -13.34 -9.82 10.59
N GLU A 129 -14.51 -9.24 10.34
CA GLU A 129 -14.94 -8.93 8.97
C GLU A 129 -13.90 -8.06 8.25
N HIS A 130 -13.55 -8.40 7.01
CA HIS A 130 -12.50 -7.76 6.20
C HIS A 130 -12.57 -6.22 6.19
N HIS A 131 -13.74 -5.65 5.86
CA HIS A 131 -13.91 -4.21 5.82
C HIS A 131 -13.94 -3.56 7.22
N LEU A 132 -14.32 -4.31 8.26
CA LEU A 132 -14.19 -3.85 9.63
C LEU A 132 -12.72 -3.80 10.06
N ALA A 133 -11.92 -4.79 9.64
CA ALA A 133 -10.47 -4.78 9.86
C ALA A 133 -9.84 -3.57 9.14
N HIS A 134 -10.19 -3.29 7.88
CA HIS A 134 -9.78 -2.06 7.19
C HIS A 134 -10.18 -0.79 7.95
N ALA A 135 -11.42 -0.69 8.42
CA ALA A 135 -11.86 0.50 9.16
C ALA A 135 -11.10 0.66 10.50
N ALA A 136 -10.88 -0.45 11.20
CA ALA A 136 -10.13 -0.50 12.46
C ALA A 136 -8.65 -0.12 12.27
N SER A 137 -8.01 -0.57 11.18
CA SER A 137 -6.59 -0.27 10.92
C SER A 137 -6.34 1.22 10.69
N ALA A 138 -7.30 1.93 10.09
CA ALA A 138 -7.23 3.37 9.91
C ALA A 138 -7.69 4.15 11.17
N PHE A 139 -8.87 3.84 11.71
CA PHE A 139 -9.45 4.64 12.78
C PHE A 139 -8.63 4.58 14.07
N TYR A 140 -8.24 3.39 14.53
CA TYR A 140 -7.56 3.25 15.82
C TYR A 140 -6.14 3.85 15.81
N TRP A 141 -5.50 3.93 14.64
CA TRP A 141 -4.22 4.59 14.46
C TRP A 141 -4.32 6.09 14.17
N SER A 142 -5.50 6.58 13.82
CA SER A 142 -5.71 8.01 13.54
C SER A 142 -5.60 8.87 14.81
N PRO A 143 -5.33 10.18 14.68
CA PRO A 143 -5.42 11.14 15.78
C PRO A 143 -6.85 11.57 16.15
N PHE A 144 -7.89 10.99 15.54
CA PHE A 144 -9.25 11.52 15.65
C PHE A 144 -10.02 10.83 16.76
N ASP A 145 -10.57 11.56 17.73
CA ASP A 145 -11.47 10.99 18.75
C ASP A 145 -12.79 10.52 18.14
N ARG A 146 -13.26 11.24 17.12
CA ARG A 146 -14.46 10.97 16.33
C ARG A 146 -14.14 11.12 14.85
N ALA A 147 -14.48 10.11 14.05
CA ALA A 147 -14.15 10.08 12.62
C ALA A 147 -15.20 9.35 11.79
N THR A 148 -15.22 9.68 10.50
CA THR A 148 -15.89 8.90 9.47
C THR A 148 -14.92 7.86 8.95
N ALA A 149 -15.19 6.58 9.18
CA ALA A 149 -14.44 5.50 8.55
C ALA A 149 -14.98 5.23 7.15
N ILE A 150 -14.11 5.22 6.16
CA ILE A 150 -14.43 4.85 4.79
C ILE A 150 -13.45 3.78 4.34
N THR A 151 -13.96 2.63 3.94
CA THR A 151 -13.14 1.60 3.29
C THR A 151 -13.62 1.39 1.87
N CYS A 152 -12.70 1.26 0.91
CA CYS A 152 -13.04 1.01 -0.48
C CYS A 152 -12.00 0.06 -1.10
N ASP A 153 -12.47 -1.10 -1.55
CA ASP A 153 -11.58 -2.21 -1.92
C ASP A 153 -12.15 -3.02 -3.09
N GLY A 154 -11.39 -4.02 -3.55
CA GLY A 154 -11.85 -5.00 -4.54
C GLY A 154 -13.08 -5.74 -4.04
N ALA A 155 -12.90 -6.62 -3.05
CA ALA A 155 -13.98 -7.23 -2.27
C ALA A 155 -13.41 -8.01 -1.08
N GLY A 156 -14.11 -7.99 0.06
CA GLY A 156 -13.80 -8.82 1.21
C GLY A 156 -15.07 -9.17 1.98
N ASP A 157 -15.22 -10.44 2.37
CA ASP A 157 -16.42 -10.93 3.08
C ASP A 157 -17.77 -10.54 2.45
N PHE A 158 -17.80 -10.40 1.12
CA PHE A 158 -18.95 -10.00 0.30
C PHE A 158 -19.31 -8.50 0.34
N ALA A 159 -18.53 -7.69 1.05
CA ALA A 159 -18.55 -6.23 0.93
C ALA A 159 -17.45 -5.75 -0.03
N THR A 160 -17.60 -4.52 -0.52
CA THR A 160 -16.68 -3.85 -1.46
C THR A 160 -16.34 -2.43 -0.99
N SER A 161 -17.22 -1.84 -0.18
CA SER A 161 -16.94 -0.64 0.60
C SER A 161 -17.73 -0.67 1.91
N LEU A 162 -17.27 0.12 2.89
CA LEU A 162 -17.94 0.32 4.17
C LEU A 162 -17.82 1.79 4.59
N VAL A 163 -18.93 2.34 5.09
CA VAL A 163 -18.99 3.63 5.77
C VAL A 163 -19.39 3.40 7.22
N GLY A 164 -18.64 3.98 8.15
CA GLY A 164 -18.94 3.90 9.58
C GLY A 164 -18.69 5.20 10.33
N LEU A 165 -19.40 5.36 11.44
CA LEU A 165 -19.14 6.39 12.44
C LEU A 165 -18.27 5.79 13.54
N CYS A 166 -17.13 6.40 13.79
CA CYS A 166 -16.18 5.96 14.79
C CYS A 166 -16.10 6.96 15.94
N GLN A 167 -16.16 6.47 17.18
CA GLN A 167 -16.03 7.31 18.38
C GLN A 167 -15.50 6.49 19.56
N GLY A 168 -14.43 6.98 20.21
CA GLY A 168 -13.77 6.24 21.28
C GLY A 168 -13.26 4.89 20.76
N ASN A 169 -13.75 3.78 21.32
CA ASN A 169 -13.43 2.41 20.89
C ASN A 169 -14.53 1.76 20.03
N ARG A 170 -15.53 2.52 19.57
CA ARG A 170 -16.66 2.00 18.80
C ARG A 170 -16.54 2.34 17.33
N ILE A 171 -16.92 1.37 16.49
CA ILE A 171 -17.11 1.54 15.05
C ILE A 171 -18.53 1.10 14.74
N GLU A 172 -19.41 2.07 14.45
CA GLU A 172 -20.79 1.82 14.04
C GLU A 172 -20.85 1.80 12.51
N ILE A 173 -21.29 0.69 11.93
CA ILE A 173 -21.38 0.54 10.47
C ILE A 173 -22.71 1.11 9.98
N LEU A 174 -22.66 2.13 9.13
CA LEU A 174 -23.85 2.83 8.62
C LEU A 174 -24.25 2.37 7.22
N ARG A 175 -23.27 2.00 6.39
CA ARG A 175 -23.51 1.55 5.02
C ARG A 175 -22.42 0.58 4.56
N LYS A 176 -22.81 -0.36 3.70
CA LYS A 176 -21.90 -1.21 2.93
C LYS A 176 -22.32 -1.21 1.47
N ASN A 177 -21.37 -1.15 0.55
CA ASN A 177 -21.59 -1.68 -0.80
C ASN A 177 -21.24 -3.16 -0.81
N LEU A 178 -22.06 -3.94 -1.51
CA LEU A 178 -21.93 -5.38 -1.58
C LEU A 178 -21.53 -5.83 -2.97
N TRP A 179 -20.89 -7.00 -3.02
CA TRP A 179 -20.62 -7.71 -4.26
C TRP A 179 -21.91 -7.89 -5.08
N PRO A 180 -21.90 -7.70 -6.42
CA PRO A 180 -20.74 -7.56 -7.30
C PRO A 180 -20.34 -6.11 -7.64
N HIS A 181 -20.87 -5.10 -6.94
CA HIS A 181 -20.61 -3.70 -7.29
C HIS A 181 -19.41 -3.17 -6.52
N SER A 182 -18.29 -3.00 -7.22
CA SER A 182 -17.02 -2.57 -6.62
C SER A 182 -16.33 -1.54 -7.50
N LEU A 183 -15.86 -0.47 -6.87
CA LEU A 183 -15.04 0.53 -7.54
C LEU A 183 -13.62 0.00 -7.81
N GLY A 184 -13.11 -0.88 -6.95
CA GLY A 184 -11.86 -1.60 -7.18
C GLY A 184 -11.96 -2.52 -8.40
N VAL A 185 -13.02 -3.32 -8.53
CA VAL A 185 -13.25 -4.17 -9.71
C VAL A 185 -13.38 -3.36 -10.99
N PHE A 186 -14.04 -2.19 -10.95
CA PHE A 186 -14.07 -1.27 -12.09
C PHE A 186 -12.66 -0.89 -12.54
N TYR A 187 -11.82 -0.47 -11.60
CA TYR A 187 -10.45 -0.04 -11.90
C TYR A 187 -9.60 -1.21 -12.45
N THR A 188 -9.59 -2.34 -11.75
CA THR A 188 -8.83 -3.54 -12.16
C THR A 188 -9.29 -4.08 -13.52
N ALA A 189 -10.60 -4.06 -13.82
CA ALA A 189 -11.11 -4.52 -15.11
C ALA A 189 -10.61 -3.67 -16.27
N ILE A 190 -10.56 -2.35 -16.11
CA ILE A 190 -10.01 -1.46 -17.15
C ILE A 190 -8.48 -1.58 -17.22
N CYS A 191 -7.78 -1.80 -16.10
CA CYS A 191 -6.35 -2.14 -16.13
C CYS A 191 -6.07 -3.37 -17.00
N GLN A 192 -6.78 -4.46 -16.76
CA GLN A 192 -6.68 -5.68 -17.56
C GLN A 192 -6.99 -5.41 -19.04
N PHE A 193 -8.00 -4.60 -19.34
CA PHE A 193 -8.38 -4.23 -20.70
C PHE A 193 -7.27 -3.45 -21.43
N LEU A 194 -6.49 -2.67 -20.69
CA LEU A 194 -5.31 -1.94 -21.19
C LEU A 194 -4.05 -2.81 -21.26
N GLY A 195 -4.13 -4.10 -20.95
CA GLY A 195 -3.00 -5.04 -20.99
C GLY A 195 -2.11 -4.99 -19.75
N PHE A 196 -2.61 -4.43 -18.64
CA PHE A 196 -2.02 -4.51 -17.30
C PHE A 196 -2.81 -5.53 -16.47
N ASP A 197 -2.59 -6.81 -16.78
CA ASP A 197 -3.36 -7.95 -16.29
C ASP A 197 -2.76 -8.70 -15.09
N ARG A 198 -1.67 -8.18 -14.49
CA ARG A 198 -1.11 -8.74 -13.25
C ARG A 198 -1.69 -8.05 -12.02
N PHE A 199 -1.82 -8.79 -10.92
CA PHE A 199 -2.32 -8.25 -9.66
C PHE A 199 -1.42 -7.10 -9.15
N GLY A 200 -2.05 -6.03 -8.67
CA GLY A 200 -1.35 -4.86 -8.11
C GLY A 200 -0.76 -3.89 -9.14
N GLU A 201 -1.10 -4.00 -10.43
CA GLU A 201 -0.62 -3.08 -11.48
C GLU A 201 -1.48 -1.81 -11.64
N GLU A 202 -2.53 -1.60 -10.84
CA GLU A 202 -3.44 -0.46 -10.91
C GLU A 202 -2.72 0.89 -10.84
N TYR A 203 -1.64 0.97 -10.07
CA TYR A 203 -0.83 2.19 -9.98
C TYR A 203 -0.17 2.56 -11.33
N LYS A 204 0.04 1.60 -12.25
CA LYS A 204 0.59 1.89 -13.58
C LYS A 204 -0.40 2.68 -14.41
N VAL A 205 -1.67 2.27 -14.40
CA VAL A 205 -2.74 2.99 -15.11
C VAL A 205 -3.04 4.33 -14.46
N MET A 206 -2.93 4.42 -13.12
CA MET A 206 -2.98 5.71 -12.43
C MET A 206 -1.87 6.65 -12.93
N GLY A 207 -0.63 6.17 -13.07
CA GLY A 207 0.47 6.96 -13.65
C GLY A 207 0.26 7.29 -15.14
N LEU A 208 -0.27 6.35 -15.92
CA LEU A 208 -0.56 6.54 -17.34
C LEU A 208 -1.65 7.60 -17.59
N SER A 209 -2.58 7.75 -16.65
CA SER A 209 -3.69 8.71 -16.76
C SER A 209 -3.25 10.16 -16.95
N ALA A 210 -2.07 10.54 -16.43
CA ALA A 210 -1.50 11.88 -16.58
C ALA A 210 -1.05 12.21 -18.01
N TYR A 211 -1.01 11.22 -18.92
CA TYR A 211 -0.54 11.35 -20.29
C TYR A 211 -1.69 11.34 -21.32
N GLY A 212 -2.94 11.30 -20.88
CA GLY A 212 -4.11 11.28 -21.75
C GLY A 212 -5.11 12.39 -21.44
N VAL A 213 -6.19 12.43 -22.19
CA VAL A 213 -7.33 13.31 -21.97
C VAL A 213 -8.59 12.49 -21.68
N ASN A 214 -9.55 13.08 -20.97
CA ASN A 214 -10.82 12.45 -20.60
C ASN A 214 -11.79 12.31 -21.80
N ARG A 215 -11.35 11.64 -22.87
CA ARG A 215 -12.09 11.47 -24.13
C ARG A 215 -13.32 10.57 -23.98
N PHE A 216 -13.24 9.57 -23.10
CA PHE A 216 -14.26 8.53 -22.93
C PHE A 216 -15.17 8.78 -21.71
N ALA A 217 -15.35 10.05 -21.32
CA ALA A 217 -16.14 10.43 -20.15
C ALA A 217 -17.58 9.88 -20.21
N ARG A 218 -18.22 9.91 -21.39
CA ARG A 218 -19.60 9.45 -21.59
C ARG A 218 -19.69 7.93 -21.40
N GLU A 219 -18.75 7.19 -21.95
CA GLU A 219 -18.66 5.74 -21.87
C GLU A 219 -18.41 5.30 -20.42
N MET A 220 -17.49 5.95 -19.73
CA MET A 220 -17.17 5.65 -18.33
C MET A 220 -18.37 5.86 -17.38
N ARG A 221 -19.23 6.86 -17.64
CA ARG A 221 -20.50 7.04 -16.90
C ARG A 221 -21.48 5.88 -17.08
N ARG A 222 -21.40 5.14 -18.19
CA ARG A 222 -22.21 3.94 -18.43
C ARG A 222 -21.65 2.72 -17.69
N VAL A 223 -20.35 2.65 -17.47
CA VAL A 223 -19.69 1.51 -16.82
C VAL A 223 -19.91 1.51 -15.31
N VAL A 224 -19.74 2.67 -14.66
CA VAL A 224 -19.91 2.81 -13.21
C VAL A 224 -20.59 4.13 -12.85
N ARG A 225 -21.44 4.11 -11.82
CA ARG A 225 -22.07 5.30 -11.24
C ARG A 225 -22.17 5.23 -9.72
N TRP A 226 -22.25 6.41 -9.12
CA TRP A 226 -22.77 6.57 -7.77
C TRP A 226 -24.30 6.66 -7.82
N ASP A 227 -24.95 5.96 -6.90
CA ASP A 227 -26.38 5.97 -6.67
C ASP A 227 -26.61 6.37 -5.20
N PRO A 228 -27.34 7.46 -4.90
CA PRO A 228 -27.49 7.92 -3.51
C PRO A 228 -28.09 6.87 -2.57
N GLU A 229 -28.99 6.02 -3.08
CA GLU A 229 -29.67 4.99 -2.28
C GLU A 229 -28.87 3.68 -2.22
N GLN A 230 -28.22 3.30 -3.34
CA GLN A 230 -27.58 1.99 -3.48
C GLN A 230 -26.04 2.03 -3.45
N GLY A 231 -25.44 3.23 -3.38
CA GLY A 231 -24.01 3.48 -3.41
C GLY A 231 -23.39 3.23 -4.79
N ILE A 232 -22.22 2.59 -4.83
CA ILE A 232 -21.54 2.22 -6.08
C ILE A 232 -22.38 1.23 -6.90
N ARG A 233 -22.59 1.53 -8.18
CA ARG A 233 -23.31 0.69 -9.14
C ARG A 233 -22.48 0.50 -10.42
N LEU A 234 -22.24 -0.76 -10.73
CA LEU A 234 -21.66 -1.19 -12.02
C LEU A 234 -22.79 -1.59 -12.97
N ASP A 235 -22.68 -1.19 -14.24
CA ASP A 235 -23.41 -1.85 -15.32
C ASP A 235 -22.72 -3.18 -15.62
N LEU A 236 -23.31 -4.26 -15.14
CA LEU A 236 -22.73 -5.60 -15.18
C LEU A 236 -22.61 -6.17 -16.61
N THR A 237 -23.16 -5.51 -17.62
CA THR A 237 -22.96 -5.87 -19.04
C THR A 237 -21.47 -5.91 -19.42
N TRP A 238 -20.68 -5.00 -18.83
CA TRP A 238 -19.26 -4.82 -19.16
C TRP A 238 -18.33 -5.76 -18.39
N PHE A 239 -18.86 -6.61 -17.51
CA PHE A 239 -18.07 -7.39 -16.57
C PHE A 239 -18.41 -8.89 -16.55
N ARG A 240 -17.46 -9.71 -16.10
CA ARG A 240 -17.55 -11.18 -16.02
C ARG A 240 -17.54 -11.74 -14.60
N HIS A 241 -16.97 -11.05 -13.62
CA HIS A 241 -16.75 -11.52 -12.24
C HIS A 241 -18.01 -12.04 -11.53
N HIS A 242 -19.18 -11.51 -11.89
CA HIS A 242 -20.46 -11.93 -11.32
C HIS A 242 -21.10 -13.15 -12.02
N LYS A 243 -20.52 -13.62 -13.14
CA LYS A 243 -20.97 -14.76 -13.97
C LYS A 243 -19.96 -15.90 -14.03
N THR A 244 -18.83 -15.81 -13.32
CA THR A 244 -17.80 -16.85 -13.33
C THR A 244 -17.58 -17.39 -11.92
N SER A 245 -17.19 -18.66 -11.82
CA SER A 245 -16.66 -19.26 -10.59
C SER A 245 -15.14 -19.19 -10.52
N GLU A 246 -14.49 -18.65 -11.56
CA GLU A 246 -13.08 -18.33 -11.55
C GLU A 246 -12.84 -17.26 -10.47
N GLY A 247 -11.98 -17.59 -9.52
CA GLY A 247 -11.51 -16.68 -8.48
C GLY A 247 -10.05 -16.36 -8.71
N MET A 248 -9.46 -15.54 -7.85
CA MET A 248 -8.01 -15.40 -7.83
C MET A 248 -7.36 -16.74 -7.50
N GLU A 249 -6.30 -17.06 -8.22
CA GLU A 249 -5.52 -18.29 -8.03
C GLU A 249 -4.07 -17.93 -7.80
N THR A 250 -3.41 -18.67 -6.91
CA THR A 250 -1.97 -18.54 -6.68
C THR A 250 -1.28 -19.61 -7.52
N VAL A 251 -0.54 -19.17 -8.53
CA VAL A 251 0.26 -20.05 -9.39
C VAL A 251 1.69 -20.09 -8.88
N ASP A 252 2.28 -21.28 -8.86
CA ASP A 252 3.65 -21.55 -8.41
C ASP A 252 3.97 -21.03 -6.99
N GLY A 253 2.93 -20.96 -6.14
CA GLY A 253 3.03 -20.50 -4.76
C GLY A 253 3.53 -19.06 -4.64
N ALA A 254 3.34 -18.22 -5.65
CA ALA A 254 3.86 -16.84 -5.67
C ALA A 254 2.94 -15.86 -6.41
N GLU A 255 2.59 -16.13 -7.68
CA GLU A 255 1.92 -15.15 -8.51
C GLU A 255 0.39 -15.27 -8.38
N ILE A 256 -0.25 -14.17 -7.97
CA ILE A 256 -1.70 -14.07 -8.00
C ILE A 256 -2.15 -13.76 -9.42
N GLN A 257 -2.91 -14.70 -9.97
CA GLN A 257 -3.63 -14.51 -11.22
C GLN A 257 -5.05 -14.07 -10.93
N VAL A 258 -5.38 -12.87 -11.38
CA VAL A 258 -6.77 -12.37 -11.36
C VAL A 258 -7.43 -12.80 -12.66
N PRO A 259 -8.57 -13.50 -12.62
CA PRO A 259 -9.28 -13.85 -13.83
C PRO A 259 -9.72 -12.59 -14.58
N ARG A 260 -9.97 -12.73 -15.87
CA ARG A 260 -10.44 -11.62 -16.71
C ARG A 260 -11.79 -11.09 -16.18
N LEU A 261 -11.79 -9.84 -15.70
CA LEU A 261 -12.94 -9.18 -15.08
C LEU A 261 -13.85 -8.48 -16.10
N TRP A 262 -13.35 -8.06 -17.26
CA TRP A 262 -14.11 -7.36 -18.30
C TRP A 262 -14.72 -8.32 -19.33
N SER A 263 -15.90 -8.00 -19.87
CA SER A 263 -16.60 -8.77 -20.91
C SER A 263 -16.23 -8.30 -22.32
N ASP A 264 -16.48 -9.11 -23.35
CA ASP A 264 -16.18 -8.72 -24.75
C ASP A 264 -16.95 -7.48 -25.21
N ALA A 265 -18.09 -7.18 -24.58
CA ALA A 265 -18.87 -5.98 -24.84
C ALA A 265 -18.07 -4.69 -24.56
N MET A 266 -17.09 -4.72 -23.65
CA MET A 266 -16.23 -3.57 -23.35
C MET A 266 -15.54 -3.01 -24.61
N ALA A 267 -15.28 -3.86 -25.60
CA ALA A 267 -14.66 -3.44 -26.85
C ALA A 267 -15.53 -2.47 -27.67
N SER A 268 -16.86 -2.49 -27.50
CA SER A 268 -17.74 -1.53 -28.17
C SER A 268 -17.67 -0.11 -27.57
N LEU A 269 -17.11 0.03 -26.36
CA LEU A 269 -16.92 1.33 -25.72
C LEU A 269 -15.56 1.95 -26.08
N PHE A 270 -14.52 1.13 -26.06
CA PHE A 270 -13.14 1.64 -26.09
C PHE A 270 -12.33 1.16 -27.31
N GLY A 271 -12.85 0.27 -28.15
CA GLY A 271 -12.09 -0.45 -29.18
C GLY A 271 -11.54 -1.79 -28.66
N PRO A 272 -10.70 -2.53 -29.41
CA PRO A 272 -10.18 -3.83 -28.94
C PRO A 272 -9.34 -3.70 -27.66
N ALA A 273 -9.32 -4.73 -26.82
CA ALA A 273 -8.42 -4.77 -25.66
C ALA A 273 -6.95 -4.81 -26.11
N ARG A 274 -6.07 -4.10 -25.40
CA ARG A 274 -4.63 -4.10 -25.68
C ARG A 274 -4.00 -5.39 -25.15
N ARG A 275 -3.08 -6.00 -25.90
CA ARG A 275 -2.28 -7.12 -25.40
C ARG A 275 -1.06 -6.60 -24.66
N ARG A 276 -0.64 -7.30 -23.61
CA ARG A 276 0.60 -6.99 -22.90
C ARG A 276 1.78 -7.03 -23.89
N GLY A 277 2.60 -5.98 -23.88
CA GLY A 277 3.75 -5.83 -24.78
C GLY A 277 3.46 -4.97 -26.02
N ASP A 278 2.20 -4.82 -26.44
CA ASP A 278 1.85 -3.94 -27.56
C ASP A 278 2.16 -2.47 -27.21
N PRO A 279 2.40 -1.59 -28.20
CA PRO A 279 2.58 -0.17 -27.95
C PRO A 279 1.41 0.46 -27.18
N ILE A 280 1.71 1.43 -26.32
CA ILE A 280 0.70 2.25 -25.65
C ILE A 280 0.48 3.48 -26.52
N THR A 281 -0.71 3.59 -27.11
CA THR A 281 -1.11 4.71 -27.99
C THR A 281 -1.90 5.77 -27.20
N ASP A 282 -2.27 6.86 -27.86
CA ASP A 282 -3.12 7.90 -27.26
C ASP A 282 -4.48 7.37 -26.84
N ARG A 283 -4.99 6.31 -27.49
CA ARG A 283 -6.23 5.66 -27.07
C ARG A 283 -6.10 5.08 -25.67
N GLU A 284 -5.05 4.32 -25.38
CA GLU A 284 -4.85 3.73 -24.05
C GLU A 284 -4.62 4.80 -22.98
N ARG A 285 -3.90 5.88 -23.32
CA ARG A 285 -3.71 7.04 -22.45
C ARG A 285 -5.06 7.70 -22.13
N ASP A 286 -5.90 7.90 -23.13
CA ASP A 286 -7.21 8.54 -22.97
C ASP A 286 -8.20 7.66 -22.21
N VAL A 287 -8.16 6.33 -22.40
CA VAL A 287 -8.95 5.39 -21.58
C VAL A 287 -8.47 5.45 -20.13
N ALA A 288 -7.15 5.49 -19.86
CA ALA A 288 -6.61 5.63 -18.52
C ALA A 288 -7.01 6.96 -17.85
N ALA A 289 -6.93 8.07 -18.58
CA ALA A 289 -7.36 9.39 -18.12
C ALA A 289 -8.87 9.44 -17.80
N SER A 290 -9.68 8.83 -18.67
CA SER A 290 -11.13 8.77 -18.48
C SER A 290 -11.54 7.85 -17.32
N LEU A 291 -10.83 6.72 -17.15
CA LEU A 291 -10.97 5.81 -16.01
C LEU A 291 -10.70 6.56 -14.71
N GLN A 292 -9.54 7.20 -14.63
CA GLN A 292 -9.10 7.91 -13.41
C GLN A 292 -10.07 9.02 -13.06
N THR A 293 -10.49 9.83 -14.05
CA THR A 293 -11.49 10.89 -13.82
C THR A 293 -12.81 10.32 -13.29
N ARG A 294 -13.31 9.22 -13.89
CA ARG A 294 -14.57 8.62 -13.43
C ARG A 294 -14.45 7.95 -12.06
N PHE A 295 -13.32 7.31 -11.78
CA PHE A 295 -13.02 6.76 -10.47
C PHE A 295 -13.11 7.86 -9.41
N GLU A 296 -12.45 9.00 -9.63
CA GLU A 296 -12.46 10.13 -8.70
C GLU A 296 -13.87 10.70 -8.48
N GLU A 297 -14.67 10.86 -9.54
CA GLU A 297 -16.06 11.33 -9.42
C GLU A 297 -16.88 10.43 -8.49
N VAL A 298 -16.79 9.10 -8.65
CA VAL A 298 -17.56 8.15 -7.83
C VAL A 298 -16.96 8.02 -6.42
N TYR A 299 -15.63 8.08 -6.29
CA TYR A 299 -14.92 8.06 -5.02
C TYR A 299 -15.27 9.28 -4.16
N LEU A 300 -15.27 10.48 -4.73
CA LEU A 300 -15.65 11.71 -4.02
C LEU A 300 -17.15 11.73 -3.65
N ALA A 301 -18.02 11.14 -4.49
CA ALA A 301 -19.43 10.97 -4.14
C ALA A 301 -19.63 10.02 -2.95
N LEU A 302 -18.85 8.94 -2.86
CA LEU A 302 -18.80 8.07 -1.68
C LEU A 302 -18.34 8.84 -0.43
N VAL A 303 -17.28 9.66 -0.56
CA VAL A 303 -16.79 10.49 0.56
C VAL A 303 -17.87 11.48 1.01
N ALA A 304 -18.54 12.15 0.08
CA ALA A 304 -19.60 13.10 0.39
C ALA A 304 -20.78 12.44 1.13
N ASP A 305 -21.28 11.31 0.64
CA ASP A 305 -22.34 10.53 1.32
C ASP A 305 -21.91 10.04 2.70
N ALA A 306 -20.64 9.63 2.85
CA ALA A 306 -20.11 9.19 4.13
C ALA A 306 -20.04 10.32 5.17
N VAL A 307 -19.56 11.49 4.76
CA VAL A 307 -19.51 12.70 5.60
C VAL A 307 -20.92 13.18 5.96
N GLU A 308 -21.86 13.15 5.02
CA GLU A 308 -23.26 13.53 5.25
C GLU A 308 -23.94 12.62 6.28
N ARG A 309 -23.77 11.30 6.15
CA ARG A 309 -24.38 10.30 7.06
C ARG A 309 -23.85 10.38 8.49
N THR A 310 -22.59 10.75 8.66
CA THR A 310 -21.91 10.78 9.96
C THR A 310 -21.94 12.17 10.61
N GLY A 311 -22.06 13.22 9.80
CA GLY A 311 -21.84 14.60 10.21
C GLY A 311 -20.39 14.90 10.61
N VAL A 312 -19.42 14.09 10.17
CA VAL A 312 -18.00 14.21 10.58
C VAL A 312 -17.09 14.32 9.36
N ARG A 313 -16.28 15.38 9.35
CA ARG A 313 -15.34 15.72 8.26
C ARG A 313 -13.88 15.34 8.54
N SER A 314 -13.61 14.70 9.68
CA SER A 314 -12.35 14.00 9.92
C SER A 314 -12.51 12.54 9.47
N VAL A 315 -11.75 12.11 8.47
CA VAL A 315 -11.94 10.80 7.82
C VAL A 315 -10.76 9.85 8.08
N ALA A 316 -11.05 8.59 8.38
CA ALA A 316 -10.06 7.52 8.49
C ALA A 316 -10.31 6.50 7.37
N MET A 317 -9.30 6.26 6.52
CA MET A 317 -9.51 5.54 5.26
C MET A 317 -8.51 4.39 5.04
N ALA A 318 -9.01 3.28 4.50
CA ALA A 318 -8.27 2.08 4.11
C ALA A 318 -8.98 1.30 2.98
N GLY A 319 -8.43 0.17 2.54
CA GLY A 319 -8.84 -0.59 1.36
C GLY A 319 -8.01 -0.24 0.13
N GLY A 320 -7.79 -1.21 -0.77
CA GLY A 320 -6.85 -1.06 -1.89
C GLY A 320 -7.14 0.14 -2.81
N SER A 321 -8.41 0.56 -2.94
CA SER A 321 -8.77 1.74 -3.74
C SER A 321 -8.28 3.06 -3.11
N VAL A 322 -8.04 3.08 -1.80
CA VAL A 322 -7.52 4.24 -1.06
C VAL A 322 -6.03 4.48 -1.36
N LEU A 323 -5.32 3.55 -2.01
CA LEU A 323 -3.99 3.81 -2.55
C LEU A 323 -4.00 4.76 -3.77
N ASN A 324 -5.19 5.18 -4.25
CA ASN A 324 -5.34 6.17 -5.31
C ASN A 324 -5.01 7.59 -4.78
N SER A 325 -3.73 7.94 -4.89
CA SER A 325 -3.21 9.21 -4.36
C SER A 325 -3.75 10.46 -5.06
N VAL A 326 -4.27 10.31 -6.29
CA VAL A 326 -4.87 11.42 -7.04
C VAL A 326 -6.24 11.77 -6.45
N GLY A 327 -7.09 10.75 -6.24
CA GLY A 327 -8.38 10.93 -5.57
C GLY A 327 -8.24 11.47 -4.15
N ASN A 328 -7.28 10.97 -3.38
CA ASN A 328 -7.00 11.48 -2.03
C ASN A 328 -6.53 12.94 -2.04
N GLY A 329 -5.67 13.31 -2.99
CA GLY A 329 -5.23 14.70 -3.12
C GLY A 329 -6.37 15.65 -3.46
N ARG A 330 -7.26 15.26 -4.38
CA ARG A 330 -8.47 16.05 -4.69
C ARG A 330 -9.40 16.17 -3.49
N MET A 331 -9.63 15.08 -2.76
CA MET A 331 -10.47 15.07 -1.56
C MET A 331 -10.02 16.15 -0.55
N ILE A 332 -8.71 16.23 -0.30
CA ILE A 332 -8.15 17.22 0.63
C ILE A 332 -8.14 18.62 0.04
N THR A 333 -7.60 18.80 -1.17
CA THR A 333 -7.35 20.12 -1.76
C THR A 333 -8.62 20.84 -2.23
N GLU A 334 -9.69 20.11 -2.54
CA GLU A 334 -11.00 20.68 -2.90
C GLU A 334 -11.92 20.86 -1.67
N GLY A 335 -11.46 20.53 -0.46
CA GLY A 335 -12.21 20.77 0.77
C GLY A 335 -13.40 19.83 0.99
N TRP A 336 -13.34 18.59 0.49
CA TRP A 336 -14.39 17.59 0.76
C TRP A 336 -14.39 17.14 2.22
N VAL A 337 -13.21 17.19 2.86
CA VAL A 337 -12.97 16.83 4.26
C VAL A 337 -12.04 17.87 4.90
N ASP A 338 -12.00 17.92 6.23
CA ASP A 338 -11.13 18.88 6.95
C ASP A 338 -9.77 18.25 7.26
N ARG A 339 -9.78 16.96 7.62
CA ARG A 339 -8.59 16.18 7.94
C ARG A 339 -8.80 14.73 7.50
N ALA A 340 -7.75 14.07 7.05
CA ALA A 340 -7.78 12.64 6.76
C ALA A 340 -6.62 11.91 7.46
N TYR A 341 -6.84 10.64 7.74
CA TYR A 341 -5.81 9.67 8.06
C TYR A 341 -5.96 8.52 7.08
N PHE A 342 -4.90 8.21 6.35
CA PHE A 342 -4.86 7.07 5.45
C PHE A 342 -3.92 6.04 6.04
N GLN A 343 -4.35 4.79 6.07
CA GLN A 343 -3.50 3.72 6.55
C GLN A 343 -2.31 3.51 5.55
N PRO A 344 -1.06 3.36 6.02
CA PRO A 344 0.13 3.27 5.14
C PRO A 344 0.17 2.04 4.21
N ALA A 345 -0.25 0.89 4.73
CA ALA A 345 -0.53 -0.38 4.05
C ALA A 345 -2.04 -0.53 3.76
N ALA A 346 -2.65 0.46 3.07
CA ALA A 346 -4.12 0.52 2.94
C ALA A 346 -4.73 -0.70 2.22
N SER A 347 -3.94 -1.46 1.46
CA SER A 347 -4.30 -2.75 0.88
C SER A 347 -4.49 -3.83 1.95
N ASP A 348 -4.68 -5.07 1.51
CA ASP A 348 -5.08 -6.18 2.39
C ASP A 348 -4.01 -6.56 3.43
N ASP A 349 -2.74 -6.23 3.18
CA ASP A 349 -1.69 -6.34 4.19
C ASP A 349 -2.05 -5.58 5.47
N GLY A 350 -2.66 -4.40 5.38
CA GLY A 350 -3.11 -3.59 6.51
C GLY A 350 -4.19 -4.23 7.38
N THR A 351 -4.89 -5.24 6.88
CA THR A 351 -6.01 -5.88 7.62
C THR A 351 -5.54 -6.70 8.81
N ALA A 352 -4.30 -7.23 8.80
CA ALA A 352 -3.71 -7.93 9.93
C ALA A 352 -3.68 -7.03 11.18
N VAL A 353 -3.15 -5.82 11.02
CA VAL A 353 -3.17 -4.77 12.06
C VAL A 353 -4.60 -4.45 12.50
N GLY A 354 -5.49 -4.26 11.52
CA GLY A 354 -6.89 -3.90 11.77
C GLY A 354 -7.65 -4.93 12.60
N ALA A 355 -7.46 -6.22 12.31
CA ALA A 355 -8.08 -7.31 13.05
C ALA A 355 -7.59 -7.35 14.50
N ALA A 356 -6.29 -7.18 14.73
CA ALA A 356 -5.74 -7.16 16.08
C ALA A 356 -6.21 -5.94 16.89
N LEU A 357 -6.23 -4.76 16.29
CA LEU A 357 -6.74 -3.54 16.93
C LEU A 357 -8.24 -3.62 17.23
N TRP A 358 -9.03 -4.24 16.34
CA TRP A 358 -10.45 -4.49 16.60
C TRP A 358 -10.66 -5.41 17.80
N VAL A 359 -9.88 -6.49 17.92
CA VAL A 359 -9.96 -7.37 19.09
C VAL A 359 -9.57 -6.63 20.37
N LYS A 360 -8.49 -5.85 20.35
CA LYS A 360 -8.06 -5.07 21.52
C LYS A 360 -9.09 -4.03 21.94
N HIS A 361 -9.53 -3.17 21.02
CA HIS A 361 -10.37 -2.01 21.37
C HIS A 361 -11.87 -2.32 21.30
N GLY A 362 -12.31 -2.97 20.22
CA GLY A 362 -13.73 -3.25 19.99
C GLY A 362 -14.25 -4.43 20.80
N VAL A 363 -13.49 -5.53 20.89
CA VAL A 363 -13.92 -6.75 21.61
C VAL A 363 -13.59 -6.67 23.09
N HIS A 364 -12.34 -6.36 23.45
CA HIS A 364 -11.92 -6.28 24.86
C HIS A 364 -12.23 -4.93 25.52
N GLY A 365 -12.68 -3.94 24.76
CA GLY A 365 -13.08 -2.64 25.29
C GLY A 365 -11.91 -1.78 25.77
N GLU A 366 -10.66 -2.11 25.42
CA GLU A 366 -9.50 -1.34 25.87
C GLU A 366 -9.47 0.05 25.24
N ALA A 367 -8.95 1.02 26.00
CA ALA A 367 -8.72 2.37 25.51
C ALA A 367 -7.81 2.35 24.27
N ARG A 368 -8.01 3.33 23.38
CA ARG A 368 -7.17 3.49 22.20
C ARG A 368 -5.72 3.77 22.59
N THR A 369 -4.82 3.23 21.79
CA THR A 369 -3.39 3.51 21.88
C THR A 369 -3.08 4.84 21.18
N PRO A 370 -1.89 5.43 21.41
CA PRO A 370 -1.47 6.62 20.70
C PRO A 370 -1.56 6.47 19.17
N GLU A 371 -1.75 7.60 18.49
CA GLU A 371 -1.77 7.65 17.03
C GLU A 371 -0.45 7.14 16.41
N VAL A 372 -0.53 6.60 15.21
CA VAL A 372 0.63 6.09 14.47
C VAL A 372 0.95 7.03 13.31
N ARG A 373 2.12 7.69 13.38
CA ARG A 373 2.58 8.69 12.40
C ARG A 373 3.65 8.18 11.44
N HIS A 374 4.22 7.01 11.69
CA HIS A 374 5.25 6.39 10.86
C HIS A 374 4.93 4.92 10.54
N ALA A 375 5.63 4.35 9.57
CA ALA A 375 5.44 2.98 9.11
C ALA A 375 6.60 2.02 9.49
N TYR A 376 7.60 2.46 10.27
CA TYR A 376 8.80 1.67 10.59
C TYR A 376 8.54 0.53 11.62
N TRP A 377 7.80 -0.50 11.20
CA TRP A 377 7.33 -1.60 12.06
C TRP A 377 7.90 -2.98 11.72
N GLY A 378 8.69 -3.09 10.64
CA GLY A 378 9.31 -4.36 10.25
C GLY A 378 10.70 -4.55 10.85
N THR A 379 11.53 -5.29 10.13
CA THR A 379 12.85 -5.74 10.60
C THR A 379 13.91 -4.65 10.49
N SER A 380 14.79 -4.61 11.49
CA SER A 380 16.05 -3.86 11.48
C SER A 380 17.22 -4.80 11.72
N PHE A 381 18.40 -4.38 11.28
CA PHE A 381 19.64 -5.11 11.43
C PHE A 381 20.62 -4.28 12.25
N ARG A 382 21.40 -4.95 13.09
CA ARG A 382 22.47 -4.33 13.86
C ARG A 382 23.71 -4.10 12.98
N ASP A 383 24.58 -3.19 13.40
CA ASP A 383 25.80 -2.87 12.66
C ASP A 383 26.73 -4.08 12.48
N ASP A 384 26.77 -5.01 13.44
CA ASP A 384 27.57 -6.25 13.35
C ASP A 384 27.03 -7.22 12.30
N GLU A 385 25.71 -7.34 12.17
CA GLU A 385 25.05 -8.12 11.11
C GLU A 385 25.30 -7.52 9.72
N ILE A 386 25.21 -6.20 9.61
CA ILE A 386 25.49 -5.47 8.36
C ILE A 386 26.96 -5.60 7.97
N GLU A 387 27.88 -5.41 8.91
CA GLU A 387 29.32 -5.52 8.68
C GLU A 387 29.69 -6.93 8.22
N ALA A 388 29.11 -7.97 8.82
CA ALA A 388 29.31 -9.35 8.39
C ALA A 388 28.86 -9.59 6.94
N ALA A 389 27.68 -9.10 6.55
CA ALA A 389 27.20 -9.19 5.16
C ALA A 389 28.13 -8.46 4.18
N LEU A 390 28.64 -7.28 4.56
CA LEU A 390 29.58 -6.51 3.76
C LEU A 390 30.93 -7.20 3.60
N VAL A 391 31.51 -7.74 4.67
CA VAL A 391 32.76 -8.52 4.62
C VAL A 391 32.58 -9.73 3.70
N ASN A 392 31.48 -10.47 3.85
CA ASN A 392 31.18 -11.63 3.00
C ASN A 392 30.99 -11.26 1.52
N SER A 393 30.51 -10.04 1.24
CA SER A 393 30.31 -9.55 -0.12
C SER A 393 31.62 -9.26 -0.88
N GLY A 394 32.73 -9.07 -0.17
CA GLY A 394 34.02 -8.67 -0.72
C GLY A 394 34.06 -7.26 -1.33
N LEU A 395 33.01 -6.45 -1.16
CA LEU A 395 32.98 -5.07 -1.65
C LEU A 395 33.78 -4.15 -0.73
N PRO A 396 34.52 -3.16 -1.27
CA PRO A 396 35.15 -2.13 -0.45
C PRO A 396 34.08 -1.24 0.20
N PHE A 397 34.21 -1.02 1.50
CA PHE A 397 33.31 -0.16 2.27
C PHE A 397 34.09 0.65 3.30
N ARG A 398 33.48 1.75 3.78
CA ARG A 398 33.97 2.55 4.90
C ARG A 398 32.92 2.60 5.99
N LYS A 399 33.32 2.38 7.23
CA LYS A 399 32.49 2.70 8.40
C LYS A 399 32.63 4.19 8.69
N LEU A 400 31.51 4.90 8.74
CA LEU A 400 31.45 6.33 8.95
C LEU A 400 30.75 6.67 10.26
N GLY A 401 31.06 7.82 10.85
CA GLY A 401 30.21 8.45 11.83
C GLY A 401 28.90 8.92 11.21
N ARG A 402 27.89 9.18 12.05
CA ARG A 402 26.56 9.64 11.61
C ARG A 402 26.62 10.87 10.70
N ASP A 403 27.38 11.89 11.08
CA ASP A 403 27.46 13.15 10.34
C ASP A 403 28.27 12.99 9.04
N GLU A 404 29.29 12.14 9.06
CA GLU A 404 30.08 11.78 7.87
C GLU A 404 29.22 11.01 6.86
N LEU A 405 28.34 10.12 7.31
CA LEU A 405 27.38 9.41 6.46
C LEU A 405 26.40 10.38 5.80
N LEU A 406 25.83 11.31 6.57
CA LEU A 406 24.95 12.35 6.04
C LEU A 406 25.68 13.23 5.01
N GLY A 407 26.91 13.64 5.32
CA GLY A 407 27.75 14.44 4.44
C GLY A 407 28.08 13.71 3.13
N ALA A 408 28.47 12.45 3.21
CA ALA A 408 28.76 11.61 2.05
C ALA A 408 27.53 11.41 1.17
N ALA A 409 26.37 11.09 1.77
CA ALA A 409 25.12 10.91 1.04
C ALA A 409 24.65 12.21 0.38
N ALA A 410 24.64 13.33 1.12
CA ALA A 410 24.25 14.63 0.57
C ALA A 410 25.21 15.09 -0.54
N GLN A 411 26.52 14.87 -0.40
CA GLN A 411 27.49 15.15 -1.45
C GLN A 411 27.20 14.33 -2.71
N ALA A 412 27.06 13.01 -2.58
CA ALA A 412 26.77 12.13 -3.72
C ALA A 412 25.47 12.53 -4.42
N LEU A 413 24.40 12.78 -3.67
CA LEU A 413 23.13 13.25 -4.21
C LEU A 413 23.26 14.60 -4.92
N SER A 414 24.05 15.54 -4.39
CA SER A 414 24.30 16.85 -5.02
C SER A 414 25.06 16.74 -6.35
N GLU A 415 25.83 15.67 -6.53
CA GLU A 415 26.56 15.34 -7.76
C GLU A 415 25.71 14.53 -8.76
N GLY A 416 24.43 14.34 -8.48
CA GLY A 416 23.52 13.59 -9.35
C GLY A 416 23.71 12.07 -9.28
N LYS A 417 24.39 11.55 -8.25
CA LYS A 417 24.54 10.09 -8.04
C LYS A 417 23.23 9.46 -7.54
N ILE A 418 23.04 8.20 -7.88
CA ILE A 418 21.96 7.32 -7.41
C ILE A 418 22.45 6.59 -6.15
N VAL A 419 21.80 6.85 -5.02
CA VAL A 419 22.20 6.33 -3.72
C VAL A 419 21.18 5.31 -3.23
N GLY A 420 21.59 4.06 -3.04
CA GLY A 420 20.84 3.09 -2.25
C GLY A 420 20.89 3.45 -0.77
N TRP A 421 19.76 3.36 -0.07
CA TRP A 421 19.62 3.82 1.31
C TRP A 421 18.88 2.78 2.15
N PHE A 422 19.63 2.08 3.00
CA PHE A 422 19.16 1.00 3.86
C PHE A 422 19.42 1.33 5.33
N GLN A 423 18.38 1.70 6.06
CA GLN A 423 18.49 2.22 7.42
C GLN A 423 17.41 1.66 8.34
N GLY A 424 17.73 1.45 9.62
CA GLY A 424 16.75 1.15 10.67
C GLY A 424 15.72 0.06 10.35
N ARG A 425 14.54 0.18 10.96
CA ARG A 425 13.40 -0.72 10.73
C ARG A 425 12.76 -0.45 9.38
N GLU A 426 12.50 -1.49 8.59
CA GLU A 426 11.82 -1.34 7.31
C GLU A 426 10.37 -0.84 7.47
N GLU A 427 9.87 -0.27 6.38
CA GLU A 427 8.54 0.31 6.27
C GLU A 427 7.45 -0.75 6.06
N TRP A 428 6.33 -0.57 6.74
CA TRP A 428 5.09 -1.31 6.56
C TRP A 428 4.25 -0.71 5.42
N GLY A 429 3.80 -1.57 4.50
CA GLY A 429 3.04 -1.19 3.31
C GLY A 429 3.89 -1.10 2.02
N PRO A 430 3.28 -0.66 0.91
CA PRO A 430 3.85 -0.81 -0.45
C PRO A 430 4.82 0.32 -0.84
N ARG A 431 5.13 1.26 0.05
CA ARG A 431 5.97 2.43 -0.24
C ARG A 431 7.27 2.36 0.56
N ALA A 432 8.39 2.68 -0.09
CA ALA A 432 9.60 3.04 0.63
C ALA A 432 9.45 4.48 1.14
N LEU A 433 9.71 4.68 2.42
CA LEU A 433 9.50 5.93 3.15
C LEU A 433 10.80 6.37 3.86
N GLY A 434 11.96 6.00 3.31
CA GLY A 434 13.27 6.51 3.75
C GLY A 434 14.15 5.51 4.47
N ASN A 435 13.74 4.24 4.63
CA ASN A 435 14.53 3.20 5.28
C ASN A 435 14.93 2.06 4.33
N ARG A 436 14.16 1.83 3.25
CA ARG A 436 14.53 0.94 2.14
C ARG A 436 14.31 1.65 0.81
N SER A 437 15.11 2.70 0.60
CA SER A 437 14.91 3.68 -0.47
C SER A 437 16.07 3.73 -1.46
N ILE A 438 15.77 4.19 -2.67
CA ILE A 438 16.77 4.72 -3.60
C ILE A 438 16.51 6.21 -3.69
N LEU A 439 17.56 6.98 -3.40
CA LEU A 439 17.53 8.43 -3.30
C LEU A 439 18.28 9.04 -4.48
N CYS A 440 17.71 10.11 -5.04
CA CYS A 440 18.32 10.87 -6.12
C CYS A 440 18.07 12.36 -5.95
N HIS A 441 18.85 13.17 -6.66
CA HIS A 441 18.57 14.59 -6.86
C HIS A 441 17.22 14.79 -7.58
N PRO A 442 16.34 15.70 -7.10
CA PRO A 442 14.98 15.85 -7.63
C PRO A 442 14.87 16.61 -8.96
N GLY A 443 15.93 17.31 -9.38
CA GLY A 443 15.95 18.10 -10.62
C GLY A 443 17.23 17.95 -11.44
N TRP A 444 17.98 16.87 -11.24
CA TRP A 444 19.19 16.65 -12.04
C TRP A 444 18.80 16.34 -13.50
N PRO A 445 19.47 16.93 -14.51
CA PRO A 445 19.12 16.72 -15.90
C PRO A 445 19.05 15.24 -16.27
N GLY A 446 17.92 14.82 -16.85
CA GLY A 446 17.71 13.44 -17.28
C GLY A 446 17.54 12.40 -16.18
N MET A 447 17.51 12.77 -14.89
CA MET A 447 17.49 11.81 -13.77
C MET A 447 16.37 10.76 -13.86
N LYS A 448 15.16 11.14 -14.30
CA LYS A 448 14.05 10.20 -14.50
C LYS A 448 14.39 9.11 -15.53
N ALA A 449 15.00 9.50 -16.65
CA ALA A 449 15.43 8.57 -17.69
C ALA A 449 16.60 7.71 -17.20
N THR A 450 17.58 8.32 -16.54
CA THR A 450 18.74 7.64 -15.96
C THR A 450 18.32 6.57 -14.95
N LEU A 451 17.44 6.90 -14.00
CA LEU A 451 16.98 5.97 -12.96
C LEU A 451 16.17 4.80 -13.56
N ASN A 452 15.35 5.07 -14.58
CA ASN A 452 14.64 4.01 -15.29
C ASN A 452 15.59 3.10 -16.08
N ALA A 453 16.62 3.64 -16.75
CA ALA A 453 17.56 2.84 -17.56
C ALA A 453 18.63 2.10 -16.72
N ARG A 454 19.07 2.69 -15.61
CA ARG A 454 20.18 2.17 -14.79
C ARG A 454 19.72 1.16 -13.75
N ILE A 455 18.50 1.31 -13.25
CA ILE A 455 18.01 0.59 -12.06
C ILE A 455 16.69 -0.10 -12.33
N LYS A 456 15.67 0.63 -12.81
CA LYS A 456 14.28 0.15 -12.70
C LYS A 456 13.81 -0.69 -13.88
N ASN A 457 14.37 -0.47 -15.07
CA ASN A 457 14.05 -1.18 -16.31
C ASN A 457 12.53 -1.31 -16.51
N ARG A 458 11.82 -0.18 -16.35
CA ARG A 458 10.34 -0.10 -16.33
C ARG A 458 9.81 1.00 -17.23
N GLU A 459 8.50 1.08 -17.37
CA GLU A 459 7.82 1.99 -18.29
C GLU A 459 8.10 3.48 -17.97
N PRO A 460 8.38 4.34 -18.98
CA PRO A 460 8.87 5.71 -18.75
C PRO A 460 7.84 6.66 -18.12
N PHE A 461 6.55 6.34 -18.22
CA PHE A 461 5.48 7.13 -17.62
C PHE A 461 5.34 6.91 -16.11
N ARG A 462 6.01 5.92 -15.52
CA ARG A 462 5.91 5.67 -14.08
C ARG A 462 6.56 6.80 -13.28
N PRO A 463 5.81 7.46 -12.37
CA PRO A 463 6.35 8.58 -11.61
C PRO A 463 7.34 8.15 -10.52
N PHE A 464 8.15 9.11 -10.11
CA PHE A 464 8.92 9.09 -8.87
C PHE A 464 8.33 10.09 -7.89
N ALA A 465 8.69 9.97 -6.62
CA ALA A 465 8.00 10.71 -5.57
C ALA A 465 8.93 11.70 -4.87
N PRO A 466 8.50 12.94 -4.63
CA PRO A 466 9.22 13.87 -3.79
C PRO A 466 9.08 13.51 -2.31
N VAL A 467 10.17 13.73 -1.56
CA VAL A 467 10.17 13.76 -0.09
C VAL A 467 10.64 15.13 0.40
N VAL A 468 10.03 15.64 1.47
CA VAL A 468 10.27 16.98 2.00
C VAL A 468 10.12 16.98 3.52
N ARG A 469 10.86 17.84 4.23
CA ARG A 469 10.61 18.07 5.66
C ARG A 469 9.24 18.74 5.84
N LEU A 470 8.48 18.36 6.86
CA LEU A 470 7.09 18.82 7.03
C LEU A 470 6.97 20.34 6.94
N GLU A 471 7.84 21.08 7.61
CA GLU A 471 7.85 22.55 7.64
C GLU A 471 8.18 23.21 6.30
N LYS A 472 8.67 22.46 5.30
CA LYS A 472 8.97 22.91 3.94
C LYS A 472 7.91 22.48 2.91
N LEU A 473 6.89 21.72 3.32
CA LEU A 473 5.84 21.20 2.41
C LEU A 473 5.23 22.33 1.59
N SER A 474 4.66 23.34 2.26
CA SER A 474 3.97 24.45 1.61
C SER A 474 4.90 25.43 0.89
N THR A 475 6.23 25.31 1.09
CA THR A 475 7.24 26.06 0.34
C THR A 475 7.36 25.54 -1.09
N CYS A 476 7.25 24.23 -1.30
CA CYS A 476 7.45 23.60 -2.61
C CYS A 476 6.15 23.15 -3.29
N PHE A 477 5.10 22.89 -2.51
CA PHE A 477 3.86 22.30 -2.98
C PHE A 477 2.65 23.18 -2.59
N ARG A 478 1.57 23.07 -3.36
CA ARG A 478 0.27 23.67 -3.07
C ARG A 478 -0.55 22.72 -2.18
N GLY A 479 -0.24 22.75 -0.89
CA GLY A 479 -0.88 21.95 0.15
C GLY A 479 -0.18 22.14 1.49
N ASP A 480 -0.87 21.80 2.57
CA ASP A 480 -0.42 21.95 3.97
C ASP A 480 -0.76 20.73 4.85
N HIS A 481 -1.63 19.84 4.37
CA HIS A 481 -1.92 18.58 5.06
C HIS A 481 -0.71 17.64 5.01
N GLU A 482 -0.38 17.06 6.15
CA GLU A 482 0.75 16.15 6.32
C GLU A 482 0.55 14.84 5.54
N VAL A 483 1.61 14.33 4.91
CA VAL A 483 1.55 13.13 4.06
C VAL A 483 2.71 12.19 4.40
N PRO A 484 2.71 11.55 5.58
CA PRO A 484 3.86 10.75 6.01
C PRO A 484 4.03 9.46 5.19
N PHE A 485 2.97 9.01 4.51
CA PHE A 485 2.89 7.71 3.84
C PHE A 485 2.86 7.77 2.31
N MET A 486 3.18 8.92 1.71
CA MET A 486 3.26 9.06 0.26
C MET A 486 1.95 8.66 -0.48
N ILE A 487 0.80 9.09 0.06
CA ILE A 487 -0.54 8.64 -0.35
C ILE A 487 -1.44 9.78 -0.87
N ILE A 488 -0.89 10.98 -1.02
CA ILE A 488 -1.54 12.17 -1.62
C ILE A 488 -0.64 12.75 -2.71
N VAL A 489 -1.25 13.32 -3.75
CA VAL A 489 -0.57 14.18 -4.73
C VAL A 489 -0.81 15.65 -4.45
N TYR A 490 0.22 16.48 -4.64
CA TYR A 490 0.11 17.94 -4.64
C TYR A 490 0.66 18.54 -5.91
N LYS A 491 0.13 19.72 -6.29
CA LYS A 491 0.72 20.53 -7.35
C LYS A 491 2.04 21.14 -6.88
N VAL A 492 3.08 20.98 -7.69
CA VAL A 492 4.36 21.67 -7.48
C VAL A 492 4.17 23.16 -7.76
N ARG A 493 4.70 24.01 -6.89
CA ARG A 493 4.65 25.45 -7.08
C ARG A 493 5.49 25.87 -8.29
N PRO A 494 5.02 26.85 -9.11
CA PRO A 494 5.68 27.23 -10.36
C PRO A 494 7.19 27.48 -10.22
N GLU A 495 7.61 28.18 -9.18
CA GLU A 495 8.99 28.55 -8.88
C GLU A 495 9.92 27.36 -8.55
N TRP A 496 9.34 26.17 -8.29
CA TRP A 496 10.08 24.95 -8.00
C TRP A 496 10.05 23.92 -9.14
N LYS A 497 9.23 24.10 -10.18
CA LYS A 497 9.03 23.08 -11.23
C LYS A 497 10.33 22.67 -11.91
N ASP A 498 11.17 23.63 -12.26
CA ASP A 498 12.44 23.35 -12.95
C ASP A 498 13.43 22.62 -12.02
N LYS A 499 13.53 23.06 -10.76
CA LYS A 499 14.38 22.46 -9.72
C LYS A 499 13.92 21.06 -9.29
N LEU A 500 12.66 20.72 -9.54
CA LEU A 500 12.03 19.46 -9.15
C LEU A 500 11.54 18.65 -10.37
N SER A 501 12.16 18.86 -11.52
CA SER A 501 11.73 18.30 -12.80
C SER A 501 11.68 16.76 -12.86
N ALA A 502 12.53 16.05 -12.10
CA ALA A 502 12.56 14.59 -12.11
C ALA A 502 11.41 13.94 -11.31
N ILE A 503 10.76 14.71 -10.42
CA ILE A 503 9.63 14.25 -9.59
C ILE A 503 8.29 14.90 -9.97
N THR A 504 8.32 15.89 -10.86
CA THR A 504 7.12 16.59 -11.33
C THR A 504 6.52 15.82 -12.50
N HIS A 505 5.24 15.45 -12.39
CA HIS A 505 4.47 14.81 -13.45
C HIS A 505 4.10 15.82 -14.54
N GLU A 506 3.63 15.34 -15.70
CA GLU A 506 3.21 16.19 -16.84
C GLU A 506 2.12 17.21 -16.44
N ASP A 507 1.22 16.83 -15.53
CA ASP A 507 0.16 17.70 -15.00
C ASP A 507 0.65 18.69 -13.92
N GLY A 508 1.95 18.69 -13.63
CA GLY A 508 2.58 19.54 -12.62
C GLY A 508 2.40 19.06 -11.18
N THR A 509 1.98 17.81 -10.97
CA THR A 509 1.83 17.21 -9.63
C THR A 509 3.03 16.37 -9.20
N GLY A 510 3.13 16.07 -7.91
CA GLY A 510 4.06 15.09 -7.36
C GLY A 510 3.42 14.39 -6.15
N ARG A 511 3.70 13.09 -5.98
CA ARG A 511 3.16 12.30 -4.85
C ARG A 511 4.05 12.44 -3.62
N VAL A 512 3.70 13.36 -2.72
CA VAL A 512 4.61 13.85 -1.67
C VAL A 512 4.68 12.92 -0.48
N GLN A 513 5.88 12.76 0.08
CA GLN A 513 6.11 12.30 1.44
C GLN A 513 6.60 13.46 2.32
N THR A 514 5.96 13.70 3.45
CA THR A 514 6.50 14.60 4.49
C THR A 514 7.25 13.82 5.55
N VAL A 515 8.33 14.39 6.08
CA VAL A 515 9.14 13.79 7.15
C VAL A 515 9.20 14.71 8.35
N ARG A 516 8.95 14.17 9.55
CA ARG A 516 9.27 14.83 10.83
C ARG A 516 10.52 14.21 11.42
N ARG A 517 11.31 15.03 12.12
CA ARG A 517 12.51 14.56 12.82
C ARG A 517 12.22 13.50 13.88
N ALA A 518 11.07 13.61 14.56
CA ALA A 518 10.65 12.67 15.59
C ALA A 518 10.31 11.26 15.06
N ASP A 519 9.94 11.15 13.78
CA ASP A 519 9.55 9.88 13.15
C ASP A 519 10.73 9.21 12.45
N ASN A 520 11.63 9.99 11.85
CA ASN A 520 12.86 9.48 11.23
C ASN A 520 13.97 10.55 11.23
N GLU A 521 14.76 10.58 12.29
CA GLU A 521 15.78 11.60 12.52
C GLU A 521 16.87 11.59 11.44
N LEU A 522 17.40 10.41 11.09
CA LEU A 522 18.48 10.28 10.12
C LEU A 522 18.03 10.76 8.73
N TYR A 523 16.83 10.38 8.30
CA TYR A 523 16.30 10.79 7.00
C TYR A 523 15.90 12.26 6.96
N TYR A 524 15.34 12.78 8.06
CA TYR A 524 15.04 14.20 8.21
C TYR A 524 16.31 15.06 8.13
N ASP A 525 17.38 14.65 8.82
CA ASP A 525 18.64 15.40 8.84
C ASP A 525 19.37 15.29 7.48
N LEU A 526 19.27 14.17 6.76
CA LEU A 526 19.76 14.06 5.38
C LEU A 526 19.11 15.10 4.45
N LEU A 527 17.80 15.30 4.56
CA LEU A 527 17.09 16.34 3.80
C LEU A 527 17.63 17.73 4.16
N GLY A 528 17.93 17.98 5.43
CA GLY A 528 18.53 19.23 5.91
C GLY A 528 19.91 19.49 5.31
N VAL A 529 20.83 18.53 5.43
CA VAL A 529 22.21 18.65 4.89
C VAL A 529 22.19 18.80 3.36
N PHE A 530 21.28 18.09 2.68
CA PHE A 530 21.10 18.25 1.23
C PHE A 530 20.55 19.64 0.86
N GLU A 531 19.59 20.16 1.61
CA GLU A 531 19.05 21.52 1.43
C GLU A 531 20.14 22.58 1.62
N GLU A 532 20.96 22.47 2.67
CA GLU A 532 22.08 23.38 2.93
C GLU A 532 23.08 23.40 1.76
N LYS A 533 23.33 22.24 1.17
CA LYS A 533 24.29 22.09 0.06
C LYS A 533 23.76 22.59 -1.29
N THR A 534 22.47 22.39 -1.56
CA THR A 534 21.89 22.60 -2.90
C THR A 534 20.90 23.75 -2.99
N GLY A 535 20.42 24.25 -1.85
CA GLY A 535 19.27 25.14 -1.76
C GLY A 535 17.94 24.48 -2.13
N ILE A 536 17.88 23.14 -2.19
CA ILE A 536 16.68 22.37 -2.57
C ILE A 536 16.19 21.54 -1.37
N PRO A 537 15.01 21.83 -0.80
CA PRO A 537 14.49 21.14 0.40
C PRO A 537 13.80 19.80 0.09
N VAL A 538 14.08 19.20 -1.07
CA VAL A 538 13.37 18.02 -1.59
C VAL A 538 14.38 16.99 -2.08
N LEU A 539 14.11 15.70 -1.86
CA LEU A 539 14.78 14.61 -2.54
C LEU A 539 13.79 13.80 -3.38
N LEU A 540 14.31 13.10 -4.40
CA LEU A 540 13.57 12.03 -5.07
C LEU A 540 13.72 10.75 -4.24
N ASN A 541 12.59 10.12 -3.92
CA ASN A 541 12.53 8.82 -3.26
C ASN A 541 11.81 7.80 -4.16
N THR A 542 12.36 6.59 -4.23
CA THR A 542 11.71 5.42 -4.83
C THR A 542 12.07 4.15 -4.07
N SER A 543 11.31 3.07 -4.29
CA SER A 543 11.53 1.80 -3.60
C SER A 543 12.93 1.22 -3.86
N PHE A 544 13.58 0.62 -2.86
CA PHE A 544 14.83 -0.10 -3.08
C PHE A 544 14.54 -1.53 -3.55
N ASN A 545 14.51 -1.72 -4.88
CA ASN A 545 14.27 -2.97 -5.59
C ASN A 545 14.48 -2.81 -7.11
N GLU A 546 14.53 -3.93 -7.83
CA GLU A 546 14.38 -3.99 -9.29
C GLU A 546 13.33 -5.06 -9.63
N ASN A 547 12.06 -4.64 -9.77
CA ASN A 547 10.90 -5.47 -10.12
C ASN A 547 10.56 -6.65 -9.18
N GLU A 548 11.13 -6.65 -7.98
CA GLU A 548 10.87 -7.58 -6.86
C GLU A 548 10.27 -6.84 -5.64
N PRO A 549 9.90 -7.51 -4.52
CA PRO A 549 9.55 -6.80 -3.28
C PRO A 549 10.67 -5.85 -2.82
N ILE A 550 10.34 -4.86 -1.99
CA ILE A 550 11.37 -3.97 -1.42
C ILE A 550 12.39 -4.80 -0.64
N VAL A 551 13.70 -4.54 -0.80
CA VAL A 551 14.77 -5.29 -0.10
C VAL A 551 14.54 -5.32 1.40
N HIS A 552 14.71 -6.50 2.00
CA HIS A 552 14.47 -6.79 3.40
C HIS A 552 15.80 -6.91 4.15
N THR A 553 16.74 -7.74 3.66
CA THR A 553 18.02 -8.03 4.33
C THR A 553 19.20 -7.18 3.81
N PRO A 554 20.31 -7.08 4.56
CA PRO A 554 21.56 -6.48 4.07
C PRO A 554 22.08 -7.14 2.79
N ASP A 555 22.05 -8.47 2.71
CA ASP A 555 22.48 -9.22 1.52
C ASP A 555 21.67 -8.83 0.28
N GLU A 556 20.35 -8.70 0.42
CA GLU A 556 19.47 -8.27 -0.68
C GLU A 556 19.78 -6.84 -1.15
N ALA A 557 20.06 -5.93 -0.21
CA ALA A 557 20.44 -4.56 -0.54
C ALA A 557 21.80 -4.50 -1.26
N ILE A 558 22.77 -5.29 -0.79
CA ILE A 558 24.10 -5.42 -1.39
C ILE A 558 24.00 -6.04 -2.79
N ASP A 559 23.21 -7.10 -2.96
CA ASP A 559 23.01 -7.75 -4.25
C ASP A 559 22.29 -6.82 -5.24
N CYS A 560 21.27 -6.08 -4.79
CA CYS A 560 20.62 -5.05 -5.59
C CYS A 560 21.60 -3.94 -6.00
N TYR A 561 22.44 -3.47 -5.08
CA TYR A 561 23.51 -2.51 -5.38
C TYR A 561 24.53 -3.06 -6.38
N ARG A 562 24.93 -4.32 -6.26
CA ARG A 562 25.91 -4.99 -7.15
C ARG A 562 25.36 -5.16 -8.58
N ARG A 563 24.13 -5.65 -8.72
CA ARG A 563 23.53 -5.99 -10.03
C ARG A 563 23.02 -4.78 -10.81
N THR A 564 22.72 -3.68 -10.14
CA THR A 564 22.24 -2.44 -10.77
C THR A 564 23.35 -1.41 -10.95
N LYS A 565 23.11 -0.36 -11.73
CA LYS A 565 24.05 0.76 -11.89
C LYS A 565 23.84 1.87 -10.85
N MET A 566 23.61 1.51 -9.58
CA MET A 566 23.68 2.47 -8.46
C MET A 566 25.12 2.91 -8.26
N ASP A 567 25.32 4.18 -7.90
CA ASP A 567 26.63 4.80 -7.75
C ASP A 567 27.17 4.60 -6.32
N ALA A 568 26.29 4.63 -5.31
CA ALA A 568 26.65 4.44 -3.91
C ALA A 568 25.57 3.72 -3.11
N LEU A 569 25.95 3.18 -1.94
CA LEU A 569 25.06 2.56 -0.97
C LEU A 569 25.43 3.03 0.45
N GLY A 570 24.47 3.67 1.12
CA GLY A 570 24.49 3.87 2.57
C GLY A 570 23.69 2.77 3.25
N ILE A 571 24.34 1.93 4.04
CA ILE A 571 23.71 0.81 4.77
C ILE A 571 24.16 0.79 6.23
N GLY A 572 23.24 1.08 7.16
CA GLY A 572 23.62 1.40 8.54
C GLY A 572 24.63 2.56 8.56
N LEU A 573 25.71 2.39 9.31
CA LEU A 573 26.85 3.33 9.35
C LEU A 573 27.90 3.10 8.24
N PHE A 574 27.64 2.23 7.27
CA PHE A 574 28.60 1.87 6.24
C PHE A 574 28.28 2.56 4.91
N TRP A 575 29.33 3.01 4.24
CA TRP A 575 29.26 3.66 2.94
C TRP A 575 30.08 2.90 1.90
N LEU A 576 29.44 2.60 0.78
CA LEU A 576 30.03 2.00 -0.40
C LEU A 576 29.87 2.96 -1.56
N GLU A 577 30.89 3.02 -2.41
CA GLU A 577 30.87 3.84 -3.61
C GLU A 577 31.56 3.06 -4.73
N LYS A 578 30.93 2.98 -5.90
CA LYS A 578 31.58 2.36 -7.06
C LYS A 578 32.70 3.28 -7.54
N PRO A 579 33.84 2.73 -7.98
CA PRO A 579 34.83 3.53 -8.69
C PRO A 579 34.11 4.25 -9.84
N GLY A 580 34.29 5.57 -9.94
CA GLY A 580 33.64 6.37 -10.97
C GLY A 580 33.95 5.79 -12.34
N GLY A 581 33.00 5.06 -12.93
CA GLY A 581 33.07 4.62 -14.31
C GLY A 581 32.69 5.80 -15.19
N GLU A 582 33.59 6.20 -16.08
CA GLU A 582 33.27 7.03 -17.23
C GLU A 582 32.01 6.45 -17.89
N GLY A 583 30.92 7.21 -17.81
CA GLY A 583 29.62 6.87 -18.41
C GLY A 583 29.57 7.25 -19.87
#